data_AF-A0A3R7BSG7-F1
#
_entry.id   AF-A0A3R7BSG7-F1
#
_cell.length_a   1.000
_cell.length_b   1.000
_cell.length_c   1.000
_cell.angle_alpha   90.00
_cell.angle_beta   90.00
_cell.angle_gamma   90.00
#
_symmetry.space_group_name_H-M   'P 1'
#
loop_
_entity.id
_entity.type
_entity.pdbx_description
1 polymer ?
#
loop_
_entity_poly.entity_id
_entity_poly.type
_entity_poly.pdbx_seq_one_letter_code
_entity_poly.pdbx_strand_id
1 'polypeptide(L)'
;MEKFEMIFPQHPLFKATLNFLPRSMMLNAKNLLAVMLTLTIIISAIILLAERSNISSETSKFWMITEEPNTYIERIPTVRDFVPLGITYTLGENNTLRYIPNHPWQQSCFIFVAIGWSSDNDTLYYQGRLPFRGAFKPRISINGKYLSDVPVFKGGMYYYENGMEGYLYPTVLVRGQRGYREIISYNEKDQIWYHAIIPPDGNGLSVEIKGEALGVPFWMGPQEGPYIIHGAYSGVKDVDAWGGFWVVGRFEGKVKIPGGEEEVFHGYFLFDRATHIAYYAQYGRRPQRRSSVLEFSCLAIFDENFIITLCTSRNPTPVRFPKFQHQGRINIICNESYVFNNFVLKSIGDKLQPSGFELKGNFECGSVDLKGRVIEYWPPSGWKRVRGAWWDPNGQRTWGRAFIKWSGQIRFNEKTIRVEDAIGIGEFTRFKGSGVFTARGTIRYIPLEGGFYGIITDDGKKYLPLNLPERYRHDRLRVWFKAKLRRNVTTIYMWGEPIEILKIKRIKEGF
;
A
#
# COMPACT_ATOMS: atom_id res chain seq x y z
N MET A 1 -11.43 -14.22 -78.36
CA MET A 1 -10.50 -15.05 -77.56
C MET A 1 -9.51 -14.08 -76.95
N GLU A 2 -9.41 -13.84 -75.65
CA GLU A 2 -9.97 -14.47 -74.45
C GLU A 2 -10.29 -13.39 -73.42
N LYS A 3 -11.23 -13.73 -72.53
CA LYS A 3 -11.80 -12.91 -71.46
C LYS A 3 -10.85 -12.85 -70.25
N PHE A 4 -10.77 -11.69 -69.61
CA PHE A 4 -10.61 -11.60 -68.17
C PHE A 4 -11.66 -10.62 -67.63
N GLU A 5 -12.80 -11.17 -67.23
CA GLU A 5 -13.81 -10.48 -66.42
C GLU A 5 -13.34 -10.46 -64.97
N MET A 6 -13.03 -9.27 -64.43
CA MET A 6 -12.98 -9.07 -62.98
C MET A 6 -14.35 -8.58 -62.52
N ILE A 7 -15.05 -9.46 -61.81
CA ILE A 7 -16.33 -9.23 -61.14
C ILE A 7 -16.04 -8.36 -59.90
N PHE A 8 -16.40 -7.07 -59.96
CA PHE A 8 -16.59 -6.24 -58.77
C PHE A 8 -18.06 -6.33 -58.32
N PRO A 9 -18.35 -6.54 -57.01
CA PRO A 9 -19.72 -6.58 -56.52
C PRO A 9 -20.36 -5.19 -56.66
N GLN A 10 -21.61 -5.21 -57.11
CA GLN A 10 -22.43 -4.05 -57.40
C GLN A 10 -22.79 -3.29 -56.12
N HIS A 11 -21.99 -2.28 -55.75
CA HIS A 11 -22.35 -1.33 -54.70
C HIS A 11 -23.08 -0.12 -55.33
N PRO A 12 -24.31 0.24 -54.89
CA PRO A 12 -25.15 1.24 -55.54
C PRO A 12 -24.60 2.68 -55.52
N LEU A 13 -23.54 2.95 -54.74
CA LEU A 13 -22.85 4.25 -54.72
C LEU A 13 -21.88 4.47 -55.90
N PHE A 14 -21.50 3.44 -56.65
CA PHE A 14 -20.54 3.58 -57.76
C PHE A 14 -21.17 3.87 -59.13
N LYS A 15 -22.50 3.68 -59.27
CA LYS A 15 -23.25 3.96 -60.51
C LYS A 15 -23.76 5.39 -60.65
N ALA A 16 -23.65 6.22 -59.60
CA ALA A 16 -24.18 7.59 -59.61
C ALA A 16 -23.16 8.67 -60.00
N THR A 17 -21.88 8.36 -60.15
CA THR A 17 -20.81 9.38 -60.30
C THR A 17 -20.07 9.36 -61.64
N LEU A 18 -20.38 8.43 -62.56
CA LEU A 18 -19.61 8.25 -63.81
C LEU A 18 -20.26 8.83 -65.07
N ASN A 19 -21.45 9.43 -65.00
CA ASN A 19 -22.12 10.04 -66.16
C ASN A 19 -22.09 11.58 -66.20
N PHE A 20 -21.30 12.25 -65.35
CA PHE A 20 -21.28 13.72 -65.29
C PHE A 20 -19.90 14.38 -65.22
N LEU A 21 -18.82 13.68 -65.62
CA LEU A 21 -17.49 14.28 -65.65
C LEU A 21 -16.89 14.25 -67.05
N PRO A 22 -16.56 15.42 -67.66
CA PRO A 22 -15.91 15.47 -68.95
C PRO A 22 -14.49 14.86 -68.88
N ARG A 23 -14.02 14.30 -70.00
CA ARG A 23 -12.72 13.62 -70.15
C ARG A 23 -11.49 14.43 -69.69
N SER A 24 -11.62 15.74 -69.48
CA SER A 24 -10.58 16.62 -68.93
C SER A 24 -10.36 16.49 -67.41
N MET A 25 -11.26 15.83 -66.66
CA MET A 25 -11.11 15.63 -65.20
C MET A 25 -10.57 14.24 -64.79
N MET A 26 -10.39 13.31 -65.73
CA MET A 26 -9.85 11.97 -65.43
C MET A 26 -8.38 12.02 -64.93
N LEU A 27 -7.59 13.01 -65.37
CA LEU A 27 -6.22 13.20 -64.90
C LEU A 27 -6.19 13.65 -63.42
N ASN A 28 -7.24 14.32 -62.95
CA ASN A 28 -7.33 14.80 -61.57
C ASN A 28 -7.94 13.76 -60.62
N ALA A 29 -8.84 12.90 -61.11
CA ALA A 29 -9.43 11.83 -60.30
C ALA A 29 -8.40 10.76 -59.91
N LYS A 30 -7.46 10.40 -60.81
CA LYS A 30 -6.37 9.47 -60.48
C LYS A 30 -5.40 10.04 -59.44
N ASN A 31 -5.08 11.33 -59.55
CA ASN A 31 -4.23 12.02 -58.58
C ASN A 31 -4.94 12.16 -57.23
N LEU A 32 -6.24 12.47 -57.22
CA LEU A 32 -7.04 12.54 -56.00
C LEU A 32 -7.16 11.17 -55.32
N LEU A 33 -7.37 10.10 -56.10
CA LEU A 33 -7.41 8.73 -55.60
C LEU A 33 -6.04 8.29 -55.05
N ALA A 34 -4.95 8.65 -55.73
CA ALA A 34 -3.60 8.39 -55.26
C ALA A 34 -3.30 9.14 -53.95
N VAL A 35 -3.70 10.40 -53.84
CA VAL A 35 -3.56 11.19 -52.59
C VAL A 35 -4.38 10.57 -51.46
N MET A 36 -5.62 10.15 -51.71
CA MET A 36 -6.46 9.50 -50.70
C MET A 36 -5.91 8.14 -50.26
N LEU A 37 -5.42 7.31 -51.19
CA LEU A 37 -4.77 6.04 -50.84
C LEU A 37 -3.51 6.28 -50.02
N THR A 38 -2.71 7.28 -50.40
CA THR A 38 -1.47 7.63 -49.68
C THR A 38 -1.80 8.15 -48.28
N LEU A 39 -2.81 9.00 -48.12
CA LEU A 39 -3.28 9.44 -46.80
C LEU A 39 -3.80 8.27 -45.96
N THR A 40 -4.53 7.33 -46.57
CA THR A 40 -5.07 6.17 -45.85
C THR A 40 -3.95 5.24 -45.38
N ILE A 41 -2.93 5.02 -46.21
CA ILE A 41 -1.73 4.26 -45.84
C ILE A 41 -0.94 4.99 -44.73
N ILE A 42 -0.78 6.30 -44.83
CA ILE A 42 -0.10 7.11 -43.81
C ILE A 42 -0.87 7.07 -42.49
N ILE A 43 -2.19 7.26 -42.50
CA ILE A 43 -3.04 7.19 -41.30
C ILE A 43 -3.00 5.78 -40.72
N SER A 44 -3.07 4.74 -41.56
CA SER A 44 -2.99 3.34 -41.09
C SER A 44 -1.61 3.03 -40.51
N ALA A 45 -0.53 3.55 -41.10
CA ALA A 45 0.82 3.44 -40.58
C ALA A 45 1.00 4.22 -39.28
N ILE A 46 0.38 5.40 -39.14
CA ILE A 46 0.36 6.19 -37.90
C ILE A 46 -0.45 5.45 -36.82
N ILE A 47 -1.59 4.85 -37.15
CA ILE A 47 -2.39 4.04 -36.23
C ILE A 47 -1.60 2.78 -35.84
N LEU A 48 -0.94 2.10 -36.78
CA LEU A 48 -0.07 0.96 -36.50
C LEU A 48 1.18 1.35 -35.69
N LEU A 49 1.72 2.57 -35.87
CA LEU A 49 2.81 3.13 -35.08
C LEU A 49 2.33 3.58 -33.69
N ALA A 50 1.11 4.09 -33.57
CA ALA A 50 0.45 4.43 -32.31
C ALA A 50 0.08 3.16 -31.52
N GLU A 51 -0.40 2.11 -32.20
CA GLU A 51 -0.61 0.78 -31.65
C GLU A 51 0.72 0.11 -31.32
N ARG A 52 1.76 0.19 -32.16
CA ARG A 52 3.10 -0.31 -31.82
C ARG A 52 3.72 0.42 -30.65
N SER A 53 3.57 1.74 -30.55
CA SER A 53 4.07 2.52 -29.40
C SER A 53 3.26 2.24 -28.13
N ASN A 54 1.95 1.93 -28.25
CA ASN A 54 1.13 1.42 -27.15
C ASN A 54 1.42 -0.05 -26.81
N ILE A 55 1.97 -0.84 -27.74
CA ILE A 55 2.30 -2.27 -27.56
C ILE A 55 3.81 -2.47 -27.26
N SER A 56 4.63 -1.41 -27.33
CA SER A 56 6.07 -1.46 -27.05
C SER A 56 6.54 -0.42 -26.03
N SER A 57 5.76 -0.16 -24.98
CA SER A 57 6.45 0.09 -23.71
C SER A 57 7.04 -1.27 -23.30
N GLU A 58 8.33 -1.49 -23.61
CA GLU A 58 9.10 -2.42 -22.79
C GLU A 58 8.83 -2.00 -21.34
N THR A 59 8.00 -2.76 -20.63
CA THR A 59 7.77 -2.53 -19.21
C THR A 59 9.15 -2.44 -18.60
N SER A 60 9.44 -1.32 -17.93
CA SER A 60 10.72 -1.14 -17.26
C SER A 60 11.06 -2.45 -16.56
N LYS A 61 12.24 -3.04 -16.87
CA LYS A 61 12.66 -4.31 -16.26
C LYS A 61 12.60 -4.26 -14.73
N PHE A 62 12.57 -3.05 -14.15
CA PHE A 62 12.56 -2.81 -12.71
C PHE A 62 11.55 -1.73 -12.30
N TRP A 63 10.82 -1.95 -11.21
CA TRP A 63 10.00 -0.91 -10.59
C TRP A 63 10.88 0.12 -9.93
N MET A 64 10.67 1.38 -10.32
CA MET A 64 11.36 2.51 -9.70
C MET A 64 10.78 2.82 -8.33
N ILE A 65 11.61 3.40 -7.46
CA ILE A 65 11.19 3.88 -6.15
C ILE A 65 11.36 5.39 -6.07
N THR A 66 10.57 6.03 -5.20
CA THR A 66 10.68 7.47 -4.89
C THR A 66 10.96 7.68 -3.41
N GLU A 67 11.78 8.69 -3.12
CA GLU A 67 11.97 9.22 -1.75
C GLU A 67 11.09 10.44 -1.47
N GLU A 68 10.55 11.05 -2.53
CA GLU A 68 9.53 12.10 -2.46
C GLU A 68 8.15 11.48 -2.20
N PRO A 69 7.34 12.05 -1.29
CA PRO A 69 5.99 11.61 -1.04
C PRO A 69 5.11 11.62 -2.29
N ASN A 70 4.36 10.54 -2.52
CA ASN A 70 3.38 10.48 -3.60
C ASN A 70 2.05 11.17 -3.25
N THR A 71 1.91 11.71 -2.03
CA THR A 71 0.74 12.50 -1.63
C THR A 71 0.56 13.78 -2.45
N TYR A 72 1.56 14.24 -3.21
CA TYR A 72 1.40 15.36 -4.16
C TYR A 72 0.59 15.00 -5.40
N ILE A 73 0.32 13.70 -5.64
CA ILE A 73 -0.57 13.27 -6.70
C ILE A 73 -2.01 13.53 -6.25
N GLU A 74 -2.77 14.27 -7.05
CA GLU A 74 -4.13 14.70 -6.67
C GLU A 74 -5.24 14.13 -7.55
N ARG A 75 -4.88 13.47 -8.65
CA ARG A 75 -5.86 12.88 -9.57
C ARG A 75 -6.72 11.83 -8.88
N ILE A 76 -7.96 11.72 -9.30
CA ILE A 76 -8.83 10.60 -8.94
C ILE A 76 -8.28 9.29 -9.52
N PRO A 77 -8.49 8.13 -8.85
CA PRO A 77 -8.06 6.85 -9.39
C PRO A 77 -8.99 6.44 -10.53
N THR A 78 -8.43 5.89 -11.59
CA THR A 78 -9.21 5.35 -12.71
C THR A 78 -9.49 3.87 -12.51
N VAL A 79 -10.32 3.28 -13.37
CA VAL A 79 -10.53 1.84 -13.48
C VAL A 79 -9.20 1.10 -13.74
N ARG A 80 -8.26 1.73 -14.45
CA ARG A 80 -6.91 1.18 -14.66
C ARG A 80 -6.08 1.19 -13.37
N ASP A 81 -6.28 2.16 -12.48
CA ASP A 81 -5.62 2.15 -11.17
C ASP A 81 -6.26 1.12 -10.22
N PHE A 82 -7.58 0.92 -10.34
CA PHE A 82 -8.30 -0.12 -9.61
C PHE A 82 -7.82 -1.52 -10.00
N VAL A 83 -7.85 -1.84 -11.30
CA VAL A 83 -7.38 -3.12 -11.86
C VAL A 83 -6.36 -2.87 -12.99
N PRO A 84 -5.06 -2.74 -12.68
CA PRO A 84 -3.99 -2.47 -13.64
C PRO A 84 -3.62 -3.68 -14.51
N LEU A 85 -4.48 -3.96 -15.50
CA LEU A 85 -4.20 -4.91 -16.57
C LEU A 85 -2.99 -4.47 -17.40
N GLY A 86 -2.11 -5.41 -17.74
CA GLY A 86 -0.87 -5.15 -18.49
C GLY A 86 0.29 -4.61 -17.65
N ILE A 87 0.05 -4.21 -16.40
CA ILE A 87 1.08 -3.70 -15.48
C ILE A 87 1.29 -4.63 -14.29
N THR A 88 0.21 -4.98 -13.59
CA THR A 88 0.25 -5.93 -12.46
C THR A 88 -0.41 -7.25 -12.83
N TYR A 89 -1.50 -7.20 -13.60
CA TYR A 89 -2.33 -8.37 -13.87
C TYR A 89 -2.44 -8.69 -15.36
N THR A 90 -2.62 -9.96 -15.65
CA THR A 90 -3.24 -10.42 -16.89
C THR A 90 -4.66 -10.88 -16.61
N LEU A 91 -5.54 -10.69 -17.60
CA LEU A 91 -6.88 -11.26 -17.59
C LEU A 91 -6.86 -12.55 -18.41
N GLY A 92 -7.12 -13.68 -17.75
CA GLY A 92 -7.23 -14.98 -18.39
C GLY A 92 -8.67 -15.29 -18.83
N GLU A 93 -8.84 -16.46 -19.42
CA GLU A 93 -10.16 -17.01 -19.74
C GLU A 93 -11.09 -17.02 -18.52
N ASN A 94 -12.40 -16.84 -18.77
CA ASN A 94 -13.44 -16.76 -17.74
C ASN A 94 -13.19 -15.66 -16.69
N ASN A 95 -12.66 -14.51 -17.11
CA ASN A 95 -12.45 -13.32 -16.28
C ASN A 95 -11.47 -13.52 -15.11
N THR A 96 -10.59 -14.52 -15.16
CA THR A 96 -9.68 -14.80 -14.04
C THR A 96 -8.50 -13.82 -14.01
N LEU A 97 -8.29 -13.12 -12.89
CA LEU A 97 -7.10 -12.29 -12.71
C LEU A 97 -5.89 -13.11 -12.27
N ARG A 98 -4.75 -12.89 -12.92
CA ARG A 98 -3.45 -13.47 -12.56
C ARG A 98 -2.39 -12.38 -12.50
N TYR A 99 -1.39 -12.53 -11.65
CA TYR A 99 -0.23 -11.66 -11.73
C TYR A 99 0.50 -11.86 -13.06
N ILE A 100 1.04 -10.78 -13.61
CA ILE A 100 2.03 -10.88 -14.68
C ILE A 100 3.22 -11.70 -14.14
N PRO A 101 3.66 -12.76 -14.86
CA PRO A 101 4.74 -13.64 -14.41
C PRO A 101 6.09 -12.91 -14.35
N ASN A 102 7.10 -13.58 -13.78
CA ASN A 102 8.50 -13.11 -13.73
C ASN A 102 8.78 -11.81 -12.97
N HIS A 103 7.80 -11.35 -12.18
CA HIS A 103 7.97 -10.20 -11.29
C HIS A 103 7.74 -10.61 -9.84
N PRO A 104 8.42 -9.97 -8.87
CA PRO A 104 8.41 -10.42 -7.49
C PRO A 104 7.20 -9.89 -6.71
N TRP A 105 6.00 -10.04 -7.28
CA TRP A 105 4.72 -9.68 -6.65
C TRP A 105 4.53 -10.45 -5.34
N GLN A 106 4.29 -9.71 -4.26
CA GLN A 106 4.02 -10.30 -2.95
C GLN A 106 2.53 -10.39 -2.67
N GLN A 107 1.83 -9.27 -2.82
CA GLN A 107 0.47 -9.11 -2.35
C GLN A 107 -0.25 -8.01 -3.14
N SER A 108 -1.57 -8.21 -3.27
CA SER A 108 -2.50 -7.20 -3.73
C SER A 108 -3.53 -7.00 -2.63
N CYS A 109 -3.66 -5.75 -2.19
CA CYS A 109 -4.66 -5.31 -1.25
C CYS A 109 -5.89 -4.84 -2.02
N PHE A 110 -7.02 -5.40 -1.64
CA PHE A 110 -8.37 -4.98 -1.97
C PHE A 110 -9.12 -5.03 -0.64
N ILE A 111 -8.78 -4.13 0.28
CA ILE A 111 -9.23 -4.16 1.66
C ILE A 111 -10.23 -3.03 1.86
N PHE A 112 -11.45 -3.37 2.26
CA PHE A 112 -12.51 -2.41 2.52
C PHE A 112 -12.76 -2.37 4.03
N VAL A 113 -12.58 -1.22 4.65
CA VAL A 113 -12.81 -0.98 6.07
C VAL A 113 -13.96 0.00 6.21
N ALA A 114 -14.90 -0.26 7.12
CA ALA A 114 -15.96 0.69 7.44
C ALA A 114 -16.20 0.78 8.95
N ILE A 115 -16.53 2.00 9.41
CA ILE A 115 -16.89 2.31 10.79
C ILE A 115 -18.17 3.15 10.74
N GLY A 116 -19.26 2.65 11.30
CA GLY A 116 -20.55 3.34 11.21
C GLY A 116 -21.46 3.13 12.39
N TRP A 117 -22.59 3.82 12.33
CA TRP A 117 -23.63 3.85 13.34
C TRP A 117 -25.01 3.70 12.68
N SER A 118 -25.92 2.97 13.31
CA SER A 118 -27.32 2.90 12.90
C SER A 118 -28.15 4.02 13.52
N SER A 119 -29.43 4.12 13.16
CA SER A 119 -30.37 5.08 13.76
C SER A 119 -30.55 4.88 15.27
N ASP A 120 -30.34 3.66 15.75
CA ASP A 120 -30.45 3.30 17.17
C ASP A 120 -29.11 3.43 17.91
N ASN A 121 -28.10 4.04 17.27
CA ASN A 121 -26.72 4.20 17.73
C ASN A 121 -25.93 2.88 17.90
N ASP A 122 -26.37 1.79 17.28
CA ASP A 122 -25.56 0.57 17.23
C ASP A 122 -24.30 0.81 16.41
N THR A 123 -23.16 0.31 16.90
CA THR A 123 -21.86 0.55 16.26
C THR A 123 -21.48 -0.60 15.33
N LEU A 124 -21.06 -0.30 14.11
CA LEU A 124 -20.49 -1.25 13.17
C LEU A 124 -18.98 -1.02 13.00
N TYR A 125 -18.21 -2.10 13.15
CA TYR A 125 -16.85 -2.20 12.63
C TYR A 125 -16.76 -3.32 11.59
N TYR A 126 -16.29 -2.95 10.41
CA TYR A 126 -16.25 -3.84 9.26
C TYR A 126 -14.86 -3.89 8.63
N GLN A 127 -14.38 -5.09 8.28
CA GLN A 127 -13.31 -5.29 7.31
C GLN A 127 -13.65 -6.44 6.36
N GLY A 128 -13.87 -6.08 5.11
CA GLY A 128 -13.85 -6.96 3.95
C GLY A 128 -12.46 -6.99 3.32
N ARG A 129 -12.18 -8.04 2.55
CA ARG A 129 -10.98 -8.12 1.73
C ARG A 129 -11.13 -9.19 0.67
N LEU A 130 -10.84 -8.85 -0.57
CA LEU A 130 -10.73 -9.82 -1.66
C LEU A 130 -9.30 -10.41 -1.68
N PRO A 131 -9.09 -11.68 -1.26
CA PRO A 131 -7.75 -12.24 -1.16
C PRO A 131 -7.24 -12.70 -2.53
N PHE A 132 -6.28 -11.97 -3.10
CA PHE A 132 -5.58 -12.43 -4.32
C PHE A 132 -4.81 -13.74 -4.12
N ARG A 133 -4.22 -13.91 -2.93
CA ARG A 133 -3.56 -15.14 -2.48
C ARG A 133 -4.03 -15.47 -1.06
N GLY A 134 -4.14 -16.77 -0.78
CA GLY A 134 -4.56 -17.26 0.53
C GLY A 134 -6.07 -17.24 0.71
N ALA A 135 -6.49 -17.18 1.98
CA ALA A 135 -7.87 -17.12 2.38
C ALA A 135 -8.08 -15.96 3.34
N PHE A 136 -9.28 -15.39 3.33
CA PHE A 136 -9.67 -14.33 4.24
C PHE A 136 -11.05 -14.61 4.83
N LYS A 137 -11.21 -14.27 6.10
CA LYS A 137 -12.48 -14.30 6.80
C LYS A 137 -12.81 -12.84 7.14
N PRO A 138 -13.89 -12.25 6.60
CA PRO A 138 -14.31 -10.91 6.95
C PRO A 138 -14.50 -10.80 8.45
N ARG A 139 -14.41 -9.57 8.93
CA ARG A 139 -14.49 -9.33 10.35
C ARG A 139 -15.49 -8.22 10.56
N ILE A 140 -16.52 -8.57 11.28
CA ILE A 140 -17.72 -7.78 11.45
C ILE A 140 -17.97 -7.78 12.95
N SER A 141 -18.01 -6.59 13.54
CA SER A 141 -18.35 -6.38 14.94
C SER A 141 -19.52 -5.42 15.00
N ILE A 142 -20.59 -5.83 15.65
CA ILE A 142 -21.75 -5.00 15.94
C ILE A 142 -21.82 -4.86 17.46
N ASN A 143 -21.86 -3.62 17.95
CA ASN A 143 -21.85 -3.30 19.40
C ASN A 143 -20.69 -3.98 20.16
N GLY A 144 -19.50 -3.98 19.56
CA GLY A 144 -18.30 -4.63 20.11
C GLY A 144 -18.32 -6.17 20.11
N LYS A 145 -19.39 -6.81 19.59
CA LYS A 145 -19.49 -8.27 19.48
C LYS A 145 -19.13 -8.72 18.07
N TYR A 146 -18.05 -9.48 17.96
CA TYR A 146 -17.60 -10.05 16.69
C TYR A 146 -18.45 -11.23 16.26
N LEU A 147 -18.89 -11.23 15.00
CA LEU A 147 -19.57 -12.36 14.39
C LEU A 147 -18.61 -13.54 14.21
N SER A 148 -19.01 -14.71 14.70
CA SER A 148 -18.21 -15.94 14.66
C SER A 148 -18.47 -16.79 13.42
N ASP A 149 -19.72 -16.92 12.98
CA ASP A 149 -20.08 -17.57 11.72
C ASP A 149 -20.14 -16.55 10.59
N VAL A 150 -19.01 -16.39 9.90
CA VAL A 150 -18.88 -15.58 8.70
C VAL A 150 -18.11 -16.38 7.64
N PRO A 151 -18.45 -16.22 6.34
CA PRO A 151 -17.87 -17.02 5.26
C PRO A 151 -16.36 -16.79 5.12
N VAL A 152 -15.66 -17.81 4.60
CA VAL A 152 -14.24 -17.70 4.22
C VAL A 152 -14.13 -17.58 2.71
N PHE A 153 -13.47 -16.52 2.24
CA PHE A 153 -13.21 -16.22 0.84
C PHE A 153 -11.83 -16.72 0.41
N LYS A 154 -11.77 -17.42 -0.73
CA LYS A 154 -10.55 -18.00 -1.31
C LYS A 154 -10.79 -18.41 -2.77
N GLY A 155 -9.73 -18.75 -3.50
CA GLY A 155 -9.85 -19.37 -4.83
C GLY A 155 -9.53 -18.45 -6.01
N GLY A 156 -8.86 -17.34 -5.76
CA GLY A 156 -8.46 -16.37 -6.79
C GLY A 156 -9.51 -15.28 -7.00
N MET A 157 -9.14 -14.27 -7.78
CA MET A 157 -10.02 -13.14 -8.11
C MET A 157 -10.45 -13.19 -9.57
N TYR A 158 -11.64 -12.66 -9.81
CA TYR A 158 -12.24 -12.51 -11.13
C TYR A 158 -12.51 -11.03 -11.37
N TYR A 159 -12.36 -10.57 -12.61
CA TYR A 159 -12.60 -9.18 -12.98
C TYR A 159 -13.54 -9.06 -14.17
N TYR A 160 -14.63 -8.34 -13.94
CA TYR A 160 -15.66 -8.05 -14.92
C TYR A 160 -15.57 -6.58 -15.30
N GLU A 161 -14.95 -6.30 -16.45
CA GLU A 161 -14.68 -4.93 -16.90
C GLU A 161 -15.95 -4.11 -17.10
N ASN A 162 -17.01 -4.71 -17.64
CA ASN A 162 -18.30 -4.04 -17.84
C ASN A 162 -19.30 -4.27 -16.69
N GLY A 163 -18.79 -4.70 -15.53
CA GLY A 163 -19.62 -5.09 -14.39
C GLY A 163 -20.26 -6.46 -14.52
N MET A 164 -21.10 -6.77 -13.53
CA MET A 164 -21.79 -8.05 -13.39
C MET A 164 -23.25 -7.83 -12.95
N GLU A 165 -24.05 -8.89 -12.90
CA GLU A 165 -25.42 -8.81 -12.42
C GLU A 165 -25.50 -8.14 -11.03
N GLY A 166 -26.33 -7.10 -10.91
CA GLY A 166 -26.47 -6.27 -9.71
C GLY A 166 -25.43 -5.15 -9.56
N TYR A 167 -24.35 -5.15 -10.36
CA TYR A 167 -23.25 -4.18 -10.26
C TYR A 167 -22.78 -3.73 -11.65
N LEU A 168 -23.27 -2.56 -12.09
CA LEU A 168 -23.11 -2.05 -13.46
C LEU A 168 -21.70 -1.56 -13.81
N TYR A 169 -20.82 -1.43 -12.82
CA TYR A 169 -19.48 -0.85 -12.98
C TYR A 169 -18.38 -1.92 -12.93
N PRO A 170 -17.14 -1.64 -13.38
CA PRO A 170 -16.03 -2.57 -13.28
C PRO A 170 -15.94 -3.23 -11.90
N THR A 171 -15.98 -4.55 -11.85
CA THR A 171 -16.17 -5.31 -10.61
C THR A 171 -15.13 -6.41 -10.45
N VAL A 172 -14.47 -6.44 -9.29
CA VAL A 172 -13.64 -7.56 -8.87
C VAL A 172 -14.44 -8.44 -7.92
N LEU A 173 -14.36 -9.74 -8.10
CA LEU A 173 -15.06 -10.75 -7.31
C LEU A 173 -14.09 -11.82 -6.79
N VAL A 174 -14.37 -12.32 -5.59
CA VAL A 174 -13.81 -13.57 -5.07
C VAL A 174 -14.93 -14.51 -4.66
N ARG A 175 -14.68 -15.81 -4.81
CA ARG A 175 -15.61 -16.85 -4.37
C ARG A 175 -15.35 -17.20 -2.90
N GLY A 176 -16.41 -17.61 -2.22
CA GLY A 176 -16.40 -18.01 -0.82
C GLY A 176 -16.89 -19.45 -0.63
N GLN A 177 -16.68 -19.96 0.58
CA GLN A 177 -17.32 -21.20 1.03
C GLN A 177 -18.84 -21.13 0.88
N ARG A 178 -19.48 -22.29 0.70
CA ARG A 178 -20.95 -22.39 0.60
C ARG A 178 -21.56 -21.55 -0.54
N GLY A 179 -20.80 -21.19 -1.58
CA GLY A 179 -21.31 -20.41 -2.72
C GLY A 179 -21.41 -18.90 -2.48
N TYR A 180 -20.90 -18.38 -1.37
CA TYR A 180 -20.80 -16.95 -1.13
C TYR A 180 -19.90 -16.25 -2.17
N ARG A 181 -20.13 -14.96 -2.39
CA ARG A 181 -19.29 -14.08 -3.20
C ARG A 181 -18.95 -12.83 -2.40
N GLU A 182 -17.75 -12.29 -2.56
CA GLU A 182 -17.38 -10.97 -2.05
C GLU A 182 -16.87 -10.14 -3.23
N ILE A 183 -17.35 -8.90 -3.34
CA ILE A 183 -17.12 -8.06 -4.51
C ILE A 183 -16.70 -6.64 -4.11
N ILE A 184 -15.94 -6.01 -5.00
CA ILE A 184 -15.75 -4.55 -5.02
C ILE A 184 -16.02 -4.06 -6.43
N SER A 185 -16.88 -3.05 -6.57
CA SER A 185 -17.24 -2.41 -7.84
C SER A 185 -16.96 -0.92 -7.78
N TYR A 186 -16.55 -0.32 -8.90
CA TYR A 186 -16.10 1.07 -8.91
C TYR A 186 -16.72 1.91 -10.03
N ASN A 187 -17.54 2.88 -9.64
CA ASN A 187 -18.01 3.94 -10.51
C ASN A 187 -16.99 5.10 -10.53
N GLU A 188 -16.12 5.12 -11.54
CA GLU A 188 -15.09 6.15 -11.70
C GLU A 188 -15.68 7.57 -11.84
N LYS A 189 -16.79 7.72 -12.57
CA LYS A 189 -17.37 9.04 -12.88
C LYS A 189 -17.82 9.77 -11.62
N ASP A 190 -18.52 9.06 -10.75
CA ASP A 190 -19.12 9.64 -9.55
C ASP A 190 -18.29 9.36 -8.28
N GLN A 191 -17.13 8.71 -8.42
CA GLN A 191 -16.24 8.30 -7.32
C GLN A 191 -16.95 7.44 -6.25
N ILE A 192 -17.85 6.55 -6.69
CA ILE A 192 -18.61 5.65 -5.81
C ILE A 192 -17.99 4.26 -5.82
N TRP A 193 -17.73 3.73 -4.63
CA TRP A 193 -17.22 2.40 -4.39
C TRP A 193 -18.31 1.54 -3.79
N TYR A 194 -18.58 0.39 -4.41
CA TYR A 194 -19.49 -0.60 -3.86
C TYR A 194 -18.69 -1.77 -3.33
N HIS A 195 -19.07 -2.27 -2.16
CA HIS A 195 -18.51 -3.47 -1.57
C HIS A 195 -19.66 -4.35 -1.07
N ALA A 196 -19.59 -5.66 -1.33
CA ALA A 196 -20.63 -6.55 -0.84
C ALA A 196 -20.15 -7.96 -0.50
N ILE A 197 -20.82 -8.57 0.48
CA ILE A 197 -20.84 -9.99 0.76
C ILE A 197 -22.20 -10.51 0.35
N ILE A 198 -22.22 -11.39 -0.65
CA ILE A 198 -23.43 -11.90 -1.29
C ILE A 198 -23.56 -13.39 -0.97
N PRO A 199 -24.59 -13.81 -0.22
CA PRO A 199 -24.85 -15.22 0.06
C PRO A 199 -25.35 -15.97 -1.20
N PRO A 200 -25.25 -17.31 -1.24
CA PRO A 200 -25.79 -18.12 -2.34
C PRO A 200 -27.32 -18.05 -2.44
N ASP A 201 -27.98 -17.84 -1.30
CA ASP A 201 -29.42 -17.70 -1.10
C ASP A 201 -29.66 -16.47 -0.20
N GLY A 202 -30.85 -15.84 -0.27
CA GLY A 202 -31.14 -14.59 0.47
C GLY A 202 -31.20 -14.72 2.00
N ASN A 203 -30.88 -15.90 2.55
CA ASN A 203 -30.98 -16.25 3.97
C ASN A 203 -29.62 -16.22 4.70
N GLY A 204 -28.53 -16.16 3.96
CA GLY A 204 -27.18 -16.04 4.52
C GLY A 204 -26.83 -14.63 5.03
N LEU A 205 -25.61 -14.50 5.55
CA LEU A 205 -25.05 -13.20 5.91
C LEU A 205 -24.91 -12.35 4.65
N SER A 206 -25.52 -11.17 4.60
CA SER A 206 -25.27 -10.18 3.55
C SER A 206 -24.71 -8.90 4.11
N VAL A 207 -23.83 -8.29 3.32
CA VAL A 207 -23.32 -6.94 3.55
C VAL A 207 -23.38 -6.22 2.22
N GLU A 208 -23.94 -5.02 2.18
CA GLU A 208 -23.93 -4.14 1.02
C GLU A 208 -23.46 -2.77 1.48
N ILE A 209 -22.43 -2.22 0.85
CA ILE A 209 -21.87 -0.91 1.21
C ILE A 209 -21.76 -0.08 -0.06
N LYS A 210 -22.29 1.14 -0.01
CA LYS A 210 -22.07 2.20 -1.00
C LYS A 210 -21.24 3.29 -0.34
N GLY A 211 -19.98 3.40 -0.74
CA GLY A 211 -19.04 4.43 -0.28
C GLY A 211 -18.90 5.55 -1.30
N GLU A 212 -19.08 6.79 -0.87
CA GLU A 212 -18.80 8.00 -1.63
C GLU A 212 -17.44 8.57 -1.21
N ALA A 213 -16.49 8.60 -2.16
CA ALA A 213 -15.15 9.12 -1.89
C ALA A 213 -15.18 10.61 -1.54
N LEU A 214 -14.40 11.02 -0.55
CA LEU A 214 -14.27 12.42 -0.13
C LEU A 214 -12.81 12.89 -0.15
N GLY A 215 -12.63 14.09 -0.69
CA GLY A 215 -11.32 14.75 -0.80
C GLY A 215 -10.40 14.06 -1.81
N VAL A 216 -9.10 14.32 -1.66
CA VAL A 216 -8.08 13.80 -2.58
C VAL A 216 -7.59 12.42 -2.11
N PRO A 217 -7.46 11.41 -3.01
CA PRO A 217 -6.94 10.09 -2.65
C PRO A 217 -5.54 10.14 -2.02
N PHE A 218 -5.27 9.20 -1.13
CA PHE A 218 -3.92 9.02 -0.57
C PHE A 218 -3.12 8.12 -1.50
N TRP A 219 -2.33 8.72 -2.39
CA TRP A 219 -1.50 7.96 -3.32
C TRP A 219 -0.25 7.39 -2.65
N MET A 220 -0.11 6.06 -2.69
CA MET A 220 1.14 5.37 -2.39
C MET A 220 2.07 5.39 -3.59
N GLY A 221 1.50 5.34 -4.80
CA GLY A 221 2.17 5.55 -6.08
C GLY A 221 1.28 5.05 -7.23
N PRO A 222 1.45 5.53 -8.46
CA PRO A 222 0.79 4.92 -9.62
C PRO A 222 1.11 3.41 -9.72
N GLN A 223 0.29 2.64 -10.43
CA GLN A 223 0.52 1.19 -10.54
C GLN A 223 1.82 0.87 -11.31
N GLU A 224 2.25 1.77 -12.20
CA GLU A 224 3.51 1.78 -12.94
C GLU A 224 4.68 2.37 -12.13
N GLY A 225 4.35 3.10 -11.06
CA GLY A 225 5.28 3.76 -10.15
C GLY A 225 5.56 5.23 -10.45
N PRO A 226 6.55 5.83 -9.78
CA PRO A 226 7.47 5.20 -8.82
C PRO A 226 6.80 4.79 -7.50
N TYR A 227 7.33 3.74 -6.86
CA TYR A 227 6.79 3.14 -5.63
C TYR A 227 7.45 3.73 -4.39
N ILE A 228 6.75 3.73 -3.27
CA ILE A 228 7.36 4.05 -1.96
C ILE A 228 7.92 2.81 -1.30
N ILE A 229 8.95 2.96 -0.46
CA ILE A 229 9.39 1.86 0.41
C ILE A 229 8.52 1.82 1.68
N HIS A 230 7.69 0.79 1.76
CA HIS A 230 6.76 0.56 2.86
C HIS A 230 7.46 0.04 4.12
N GLY A 231 8.44 -0.84 3.98
CA GLY A 231 9.23 -1.29 5.12
C GLY A 231 10.16 -2.46 4.82
N ALA A 232 10.87 -2.95 5.85
CA ALA A 232 11.78 -4.09 5.72
C ALA A 232 11.08 -5.42 6.03
N TYR A 233 11.35 -6.46 5.24
CA TYR A 233 10.87 -7.80 5.55
C TYR A 233 11.63 -8.41 6.73
N SER A 234 10.89 -9.01 7.67
CA SER A 234 11.47 -9.63 8.87
C SER A 234 12.16 -10.97 8.64
N GLY A 235 11.83 -11.69 7.56
CA GLY A 235 12.37 -13.01 7.24
C GLY A 235 13.55 -13.02 6.28
N VAL A 236 13.75 -11.94 5.51
CA VAL A 236 14.85 -11.82 4.54
C VAL A 236 15.36 -10.38 4.44
N LYS A 237 16.64 -10.21 4.09
CA LYS A 237 17.26 -8.90 3.80
C LYS A 237 16.75 -8.31 2.48
N ASP A 238 15.52 -7.80 2.53
CA ASP A 238 14.80 -7.16 1.41
C ASP A 238 13.78 -6.16 1.96
N VAL A 239 13.21 -5.32 1.10
CA VAL A 239 12.20 -4.31 1.45
C VAL A 239 10.94 -4.45 0.59
N ASP A 240 9.80 -4.08 1.17
CA ASP A 240 8.49 -4.04 0.53
C ASP A 240 8.30 -2.67 -0.13
N ALA A 241 8.05 -2.65 -1.43
CA ALA A 241 7.70 -1.44 -2.18
C ALA A 241 6.19 -1.45 -2.49
N TRP A 242 5.53 -0.30 -2.31
CA TRP A 242 4.10 -0.11 -2.51
C TRP A 242 3.79 0.83 -3.66
N GLY A 243 2.88 0.38 -4.53
CA GLY A 243 2.08 1.22 -5.41
C GLY A 243 0.60 1.10 -5.04
N GLY A 244 -0.23 1.94 -5.65
CA GLY A 244 -1.67 2.05 -5.41
C GLY A 244 -2.07 3.29 -4.61
N PHE A 245 -3.25 3.24 -4.00
CA PHE A 245 -3.87 4.37 -3.32
C PHE A 245 -4.81 3.92 -2.21
N TRP A 246 -5.14 4.83 -1.30
CA TRP A 246 -6.33 4.74 -0.47
C TRP A 246 -7.37 5.75 -0.91
N VAL A 247 -8.63 5.32 -0.88
CA VAL A 247 -9.78 6.20 -0.91
C VAL A 247 -10.45 6.16 0.46
N VAL A 248 -10.93 7.31 0.91
CA VAL A 248 -11.68 7.49 2.14
C VAL A 248 -12.95 8.27 1.83
N GLY A 249 -13.96 8.13 2.68
CA GLY A 249 -15.18 8.91 2.51
C GLY A 249 -16.30 8.45 3.40
N ARG A 250 -17.53 8.78 3.02
CA ARG A 250 -18.75 8.39 3.74
C ARG A 250 -19.36 7.15 3.12
N PHE A 251 -20.05 6.34 3.91
CA PHE A 251 -20.81 5.22 3.38
C PHE A 251 -22.22 5.16 3.97
N GLU A 252 -23.10 4.56 3.19
CA GLU A 252 -24.32 3.91 3.64
C GLU A 252 -24.14 2.42 3.41
N GLY A 253 -24.49 1.61 4.40
CA GLY A 253 -24.32 0.16 4.31
C GLY A 253 -25.41 -0.60 5.03
N LYS A 254 -25.79 -1.73 4.46
CA LYS A 254 -26.77 -2.67 4.98
C LYS A 254 -26.08 -3.93 5.45
N VAL A 255 -26.44 -4.41 6.63
CA VAL A 255 -25.93 -5.67 7.18
C VAL A 255 -27.12 -6.52 7.60
N LYS A 256 -27.19 -7.75 7.07
CA LYS A 256 -28.20 -8.73 7.46
C LYS A 256 -27.51 -9.96 8.02
N ILE A 257 -27.76 -10.27 9.28
CA ILE A 257 -27.29 -11.50 9.94
C ILE A 257 -28.33 -12.62 9.67
N PRO A 258 -27.91 -13.89 9.50
CA PRO A 258 -28.85 -15.00 9.33
C PRO A 258 -29.89 -15.06 10.46
N GLY A 259 -31.18 -15.04 10.08
CA GLY A 259 -32.31 -15.06 11.01
C GLY A 259 -32.59 -13.75 11.75
N GLY A 260 -31.82 -12.69 11.48
CA GLY A 260 -32.07 -11.33 11.97
C GLY A 260 -32.65 -10.42 10.90
N GLU A 261 -33.05 -9.23 11.33
CA GLU A 261 -33.47 -8.15 10.44
C GLU A 261 -32.26 -7.50 9.74
N GLU A 262 -32.52 -6.84 8.62
CA GLU A 262 -31.53 -5.98 7.96
C GLU A 262 -31.39 -4.67 8.74
N GLU A 263 -30.15 -4.28 9.02
CA GLU A 263 -29.84 -3.03 9.71
C GLU A 263 -29.02 -2.11 8.80
N VAL A 264 -29.32 -0.81 8.83
CA VAL A 264 -28.67 0.23 8.04
C VAL A 264 -27.69 1.01 8.92
N PHE A 265 -26.46 1.17 8.42
CA PHE A 265 -25.39 1.92 9.05
C PHE A 265 -24.90 3.04 8.14
N HIS A 266 -24.57 4.17 8.75
CA HIS A 266 -23.90 5.28 8.10
C HIS A 266 -22.59 5.60 8.82
N GLY A 267 -21.58 6.06 8.08
CA GLY A 267 -20.31 6.45 8.71
C GLY A 267 -19.20 6.64 7.70
N TYR A 268 -18.01 6.15 8.03
CA TYR A 268 -16.81 6.36 7.24
C TYR A 268 -16.23 5.05 6.72
N PHE A 269 -15.64 5.10 5.52
CA PHE A 269 -14.90 3.98 4.97
C PHE A 269 -13.47 4.36 4.58
N LEU A 270 -12.62 3.33 4.51
CA LEU A 270 -11.33 3.36 3.87
C LEU A 270 -11.22 2.14 2.94
N PHE A 271 -10.96 2.41 1.67
CA PHE A 271 -10.59 1.38 0.71
C PHE A 271 -9.09 1.43 0.43
N ASP A 272 -8.38 0.37 0.80
CA ASP A 272 -6.96 0.18 0.53
C ASP A 272 -6.73 -0.69 -0.71
N ARG A 273 -6.31 -0.03 -1.79
CA ARG A 273 -5.91 -0.64 -3.05
C ARG A 273 -4.39 -0.52 -3.23
N ALA A 274 -3.63 -1.50 -2.74
CA ALA A 274 -2.17 -1.52 -2.84
C ALA A 274 -1.63 -2.72 -3.64
N THR A 275 -0.51 -2.54 -4.31
CA THR A 275 0.26 -3.62 -4.96
C THR A 275 1.67 -3.65 -4.37
N HIS A 276 2.10 -4.83 -3.93
CA HIS A 276 3.36 -5.02 -3.22
C HIS A 276 4.39 -5.74 -4.08
N ILE A 277 5.60 -5.20 -4.08
CA ILE A 277 6.76 -5.79 -4.75
C ILE A 277 7.88 -5.97 -3.74
N ALA A 278 8.51 -7.14 -3.76
CA ALA A 278 9.76 -7.33 -3.05
C ALA A 278 10.90 -6.68 -3.84
N TYR A 279 11.31 -5.50 -3.40
CA TYR A 279 12.06 -4.56 -4.23
C TYR A 279 13.42 -5.09 -4.68
N TYR A 280 14.19 -5.81 -3.86
CA TYR A 280 15.47 -6.34 -4.32
C TYR A 280 15.34 -7.69 -5.03
N ALA A 281 14.19 -8.36 -4.93
CA ALA A 281 13.99 -9.65 -5.57
C ALA A 281 13.85 -9.54 -7.10
N GLN A 282 13.52 -8.37 -7.63
CA GLN A 282 13.46 -8.13 -9.08
C GLN A 282 14.85 -8.25 -9.75
N TYR A 283 15.94 -8.09 -9.00
CA TYR A 283 17.31 -8.24 -9.51
C TYR A 283 17.82 -9.70 -9.49
N GLY A 284 16.94 -10.67 -9.75
CA GLY A 284 17.32 -12.08 -9.90
C GLY A 284 17.69 -12.82 -8.61
N ARG A 285 17.18 -12.38 -7.44
CA ARG A 285 17.43 -13.09 -6.18
C ARG A 285 16.55 -14.33 -6.07
N ARG A 286 17.12 -15.42 -5.52
CA ARG A 286 16.37 -16.65 -5.24
C ARG A 286 15.16 -16.36 -4.32
N PRO A 287 14.00 -17.01 -4.55
CA PRO A 287 12.84 -16.89 -3.68
C PRO A 287 13.19 -17.25 -2.23
N GLN A 288 12.84 -16.36 -1.29
CA GLN A 288 13.05 -16.57 0.14
C GLN A 288 11.77 -16.21 0.92
N ARG A 289 11.57 -16.85 2.07
CA ARG A 289 10.41 -16.59 2.93
C ARG A 289 10.56 -15.22 3.60
N ARG A 290 9.75 -14.25 3.16
CA ARG A 290 9.88 -12.84 3.60
C ARG A 290 9.28 -12.53 4.97
N SER A 291 8.22 -13.22 5.38
CA SER A 291 7.47 -12.91 6.61
C SER A 291 6.95 -11.46 6.64
N SER A 292 6.60 -10.91 7.80
CA SER A 292 5.94 -9.60 7.93
C SER A 292 6.89 -8.44 7.63
N VAL A 293 6.34 -7.30 7.19
CA VAL A 293 7.05 -6.03 7.02
C VAL A 293 7.15 -5.29 8.36
N LEU A 294 8.26 -4.58 8.61
CA LEU A 294 8.55 -3.82 9.83
C LEU A 294 9.35 -2.54 9.51
N GLU A 295 9.22 -1.42 10.23
CA GLU A 295 8.22 -1.06 11.24
C GLU A 295 7.36 0.10 10.70
N PHE A 296 6.04 -0.04 10.64
CA PHE A 296 5.16 0.96 10.03
C PHE A 296 3.91 1.29 10.86
N SER A 297 3.34 2.46 10.59
CA SER A 297 2.01 2.89 11.04
C SER A 297 1.28 3.52 9.87
N CYS A 298 0.16 2.93 9.47
CA CYS A 298 -0.74 3.40 8.43
C CYS A 298 -2.11 3.62 9.07
N LEU A 299 -2.67 4.83 9.03
CA LEU A 299 -3.93 5.14 9.72
C LEU A 299 -4.77 6.18 9.00
N ALA A 300 -6.07 6.15 9.30
CA ALA A 300 -7.02 7.20 8.99
C ALA A 300 -7.72 7.70 10.26
N ILE A 301 -8.03 9.00 10.29
CA ILE A 301 -8.80 9.69 11.32
C ILE A 301 -9.98 10.36 10.63
N PHE A 302 -11.18 10.15 11.14
CA PHE A 302 -12.43 10.62 10.58
C PHE A 302 -13.14 11.52 11.58
N ASP A 303 -13.56 12.66 11.08
CA ASP A 303 -14.39 13.65 11.73
C ASP A 303 -15.34 14.24 10.68
N GLU A 304 -16.44 14.84 11.11
CA GLU A 304 -17.36 15.49 10.16
C GLU A 304 -16.70 16.67 9.44
N ASN A 305 -15.71 17.31 10.06
CA ASN A 305 -15.04 18.52 9.57
C ASN A 305 -13.71 18.24 8.87
N PHE A 306 -13.14 17.04 9.02
CA PHE A 306 -11.85 16.69 8.41
C PHE A 306 -11.67 15.17 8.30
N ILE A 307 -10.82 14.74 7.36
CA ILE A 307 -10.30 13.37 7.31
C ILE A 307 -8.78 13.44 7.20
N ILE A 308 -8.04 12.76 8.09
CA ILE A 308 -6.59 12.65 7.99
C ILE A 308 -6.24 11.22 7.57
N THR A 309 -5.41 11.08 6.54
CA THR A 309 -4.77 9.81 6.18
C THR A 309 -3.26 9.97 6.27
N LEU A 310 -2.57 8.98 6.81
CA LEU A 310 -1.11 9.00 6.85
C LEU A 310 -0.54 7.59 6.83
N CYS A 311 0.67 7.48 6.29
CA CYS A 311 1.51 6.34 6.57
C CYS A 311 2.97 6.75 6.80
N THR A 312 3.57 6.15 7.82
CA THR A 312 4.98 6.36 8.18
C THR A 312 5.65 5.07 8.57
N SER A 313 6.87 4.89 8.10
CA SER A 313 7.69 3.73 8.36
C SER A 313 9.08 4.10 8.85
N ARG A 314 9.67 3.22 9.66
CA ARG A 314 11.04 3.35 10.18
C ARG A 314 11.81 2.10 9.78
N ASN A 315 13.09 2.26 9.46
CA ASN A 315 13.97 1.12 9.18
C ASN A 315 14.51 0.54 10.50
N PRO A 316 14.04 -0.63 10.96
CA PRO A 316 14.49 -1.24 12.21
C PRO A 316 15.78 -2.06 12.05
N THR A 317 16.35 -2.11 10.85
CA THR A 317 17.47 -3.00 10.50
C THR A 317 18.81 -2.29 10.64
N PRO A 318 19.93 -3.01 10.77
CA PRO A 318 21.27 -2.42 10.71
C PRO A 318 21.70 -2.06 9.27
N VAL A 319 20.88 -2.32 8.26
CA VAL A 319 21.20 -2.09 6.85
C VAL A 319 20.65 -0.75 6.41
N ARG A 320 21.46 0.00 5.65
CA ARG A 320 21.03 1.23 4.99
C ARG A 320 20.23 0.89 3.73
N PHE A 321 18.91 0.84 3.87
CA PHE A 321 17.96 0.78 2.76
C PHE A 321 17.61 2.19 2.25
N PRO A 322 16.94 2.31 1.08
CA PRO A 322 16.38 3.58 0.62
C PRO A 322 15.44 4.19 1.66
N LYS A 323 15.14 5.48 1.54
CA LYS A 323 14.25 6.18 2.49
C LYS A 323 12.89 5.49 2.58
N PHE A 324 12.44 5.24 3.80
CA PHE A 324 11.12 4.66 4.06
C PHE A 324 10.05 5.75 4.00
N GLN A 325 8.85 5.36 3.61
CA GLN A 325 7.71 6.27 3.47
C GLN A 325 7.45 7.09 4.75
N HIS A 326 7.10 8.36 4.54
CA HIS A 326 6.58 9.26 5.56
C HIS A 326 5.74 10.31 4.85
N GLN A 327 4.43 10.08 4.81
CA GLN A 327 3.53 10.92 4.04
C GLN A 327 2.12 10.95 4.65
N GLY A 328 1.46 12.08 4.52
CA GLY A 328 0.17 12.37 5.13
C GLY A 328 -0.65 13.34 4.27
N ARG A 329 -1.96 13.30 4.45
CA ARG A 329 -2.92 14.21 3.82
C ARG A 329 -4.05 14.52 4.79
N ILE A 330 -4.49 15.78 4.80
CA ILE A 330 -5.71 16.22 5.46
C ILE A 330 -6.71 16.62 4.37
N ASN A 331 -7.90 16.04 4.41
CA ASN A 331 -8.97 16.21 3.45
C ASN A 331 -10.18 16.86 4.13
N ILE A 332 -11.03 17.46 3.30
CA ILE A 332 -12.32 18.08 3.63
C ILE A 332 -12.29 19.15 4.72
N ILE A 333 -11.10 19.62 5.12
CA ILE A 333 -10.97 20.69 6.10
C ILE A 333 -11.49 21.99 5.48
N CYS A 334 -12.65 22.44 5.96
CA CYS A 334 -13.39 23.53 5.32
C CYS A 334 -13.61 23.31 3.80
N ASN A 335 -13.91 22.07 3.38
CA ASN A 335 -14.06 21.64 1.97
C ASN A 335 -12.76 21.67 1.13
N GLU A 336 -11.60 21.79 1.77
CA GLU A 336 -10.30 21.81 1.10
C GLU A 336 -9.44 20.60 1.49
N SER A 337 -8.40 20.32 0.70
CA SER A 337 -7.50 19.18 0.92
C SER A 337 -6.05 19.61 0.78
N TYR A 338 -5.21 19.18 1.71
CA TYR A 338 -3.80 19.61 1.81
C TYR A 338 -2.87 18.45 2.07
N VAL A 339 -1.67 18.56 1.51
CA VAL A 339 -0.56 17.68 1.86
C VAL A 339 -0.13 17.93 3.31
N PHE A 340 0.04 16.86 4.06
CA PHE A 340 0.39 16.85 5.49
C PHE A 340 1.58 15.94 5.74
N ASN A 341 2.70 16.22 5.05
CA ASN A 341 3.92 15.41 5.13
C ASN A 341 4.86 15.80 6.28
N ASN A 342 4.69 16.99 6.85
CA ASN A 342 5.50 17.47 7.97
C ASN A 342 4.84 17.13 9.32
N PHE A 343 4.84 15.85 9.67
CA PHE A 343 4.20 15.36 10.88
C PHE A 343 5.10 14.46 11.73
N VAL A 344 4.75 14.34 13.00
CA VAL A 344 5.33 13.40 13.95
C VAL A 344 4.19 12.57 14.52
N LEU A 345 4.28 11.26 14.32
CA LEU A 345 3.44 10.28 15.01
C LEU A 345 4.27 9.56 16.07
N LYS A 346 3.87 9.72 17.34
CA LYS A 346 4.53 9.10 18.48
C LYS A 346 3.61 8.10 19.16
N SER A 347 4.09 6.88 19.38
CA SER A 347 3.39 5.87 20.17
C SER A 347 3.48 6.19 21.66
N ILE A 348 2.39 6.00 22.41
CA ILE A 348 2.31 6.09 23.87
C ILE A 348 2.15 4.67 24.45
N GLY A 349 2.80 4.39 25.59
CA GLY A 349 2.68 3.10 26.28
C GLY A 349 3.68 2.04 25.80
N ASP A 350 3.26 0.78 25.77
CA ASP A 350 4.14 -0.32 25.36
C ASP A 350 4.56 -0.19 23.90
N LYS A 351 5.85 -0.46 23.61
CA LYS A 351 6.39 -0.32 22.25
C LYS A 351 5.72 -1.27 21.27
N LEU A 352 5.44 -2.51 21.69
CA LEU A 352 4.89 -3.52 20.80
C LEU A 352 3.38 -3.36 20.63
N GLN A 353 2.66 -2.91 21.66
CA GLN A 353 1.23 -2.61 21.58
C GLN A 353 0.94 -1.26 22.28
N PRO A 354 1.05 -0.14 21.55
CA PRO A 354 0.80 1.19 22.10
C PRO A 354 -0.64 1.35 22.61
N SER A 355 -0.80 2.04 23.73
CA SER A 355 -2.12 2.39 24.30
C SER A 355 -2.69 3.69 23.76
N GLY A 356 -1.91 4.44 22.99
CA GLY A 356 -2.30 5.71 22.40
C GLY A 356 -1.24 6.27 21.48
N PHE A 357 -1.54 7.43 20.92
CA PHE A 357 -0.70 8.11 19.94
C PHE A 357 -0.74 9.62 20.13
N GLU A 358 0.34 10.31 19.78
CA GLU A 358 0.37 11.77 19.61
C GLU A 358 0.67 12.05 18.14
N LEU A 359 -0.18 12.84 17.50
CA LEU A 359 0.00 13.32 16.13
C LEU A 359 0.15 14.84 16.16
N LYS A 360 1.33 15.32 15.77
CA LYS A 360 1.60 16.76 15.64
C LYS A 360 2.19 17.05 14.27
N GLY A 361 1.86 18.17 13.66
CA GLY A 361 2.47 18.55 12.39
C GLY A 361 1.89 19.82 11.81
N ASN A 362 2.50 20.27 10.71
CA ASN A 362 2.05 21.45 9.97
C ASN A 362 1.71 21.07 8.52
N PHE A 363 0.76 21.78 7.94
CA PHE A 363 0.47 21.81 6.51
C PHE A 363 0.39 23.28 6.07
N GLU A 364 0.26 23.54 4.77
CA GLU A 364 0.37 24.89 4.18
C GLU A 364 -0.41 25.97 4.94
N CYS A 365 -1.67 25.68 5.25
CA CYS A 365 -2.59 26.63 5.87
C CYS A 365 -2.87 26.32 7.36
N GLY A 366 -2.07 25.49 8.03
CA GLY A 366 -2.45 25.08 9.37
C GLY A 366 -1.55 24.10 10.11
N SER A 367 -2.05 23.62 11.25
CA SER A 367 -1.35 22.66 12.10
C SER A 367 -2.31 21.71 12.79
N VAL A 368 -1.82 20.52 13.09
CA VAL A 368 -2.52 19.44 13.79
C VAL A 368 -1.82 19.20 15.13
N ASP A 369 -2.58 19.14 16.23
CA ASP A 369 -2.10 18.67 17.53
C ASP A 369 -3.18 17.80 18.18
N LEU A 370 -3.07 16.49 17.98
CA LEU A 370 -4.04 15.50 18.42
C LEU A 370 -3.40 14.44 19.31
N LYS A 371 -4.16 14.01 20.31
CA LYS A 371 -3.86 12.87 21.16
C LYS A 371 -4.92 11.80 20.98
N GLY A 372 -4.46 10.62 20.58
CA GLY A 372 -5.26 9.43 20.37
C GLY A 372 -5.17 8.48 21.56
N ARG A 373 -6.31 7.99 22.03
CA ARG A 373 -6.42 6.88 22.98
C ARG A 373 -6.95 5.66 22.26
N VAL A 374 -6.24 4.54 22.34
CA VAL A 374 -6.73 3.28 21.79
C VAL A 374 -7.95 2.84 22.59
N ILE A 375 -9.05 2.55 21.89
CA ILE A 375 -10.29 2.05 22.48
C ILE A 375 -10.45 0.54 22.29
N GLU A 376 -9.89 -0.01 21.22
CA GLU A 376 -9.97 -1.43 20.92
C GLU A 376 -8.78 -1.88 20.07
N TYR A 377 -8.32 -3.11 20.30
CA TYR A 377 -7.27 -3.75 19.51
C TYR A 377 -7.83 -4.85 18.63
N TRP A 378 -7.12 -5.07 17.53
CA TRP A 378 -7.41 -6.14 16.61
C TRP A 378 -6.20 -7.04 16.39
N PRO A 379 -6.29 -8.34 16.72
CA PRO A 379 -7.45 -9.03 17.33
C PRO A 379 -7.78 -8.52 18.75
N PRO A 380 -9.03 -8.72 19.23
CA PRO A 380 -9.43 -8.29 20.58
C PRO A 380 -8.55 -8.86 21.69
N SER A 381 -7.94 -10.02 21.46
CA SER A 381 -6.95 -10.63 22.36
C SER A 381 -5.60 -9.90 22.42
N GLY A 382 -5.44 -8.80 21.67
CA GLY A 382 -4.20 -8.04 21.56
C GLY A 382 -3.29 -8.53 20.44
N TRP A 383 -2.24 -7.76 20.16
CA TRP A 383 -1.34 -8.04 19.05
C TRP A 383 -0.35 -9.14 19.42
N LYS A 384 -0.37 -10.23 18.64
CA LYS A 384 0.45 -11.42 18.90
C LYS A 384 1.94 -11.08 18.80
N ARG A 385 2.71 -11.39 19.85
CA ARG A 385 4.16 -11.20 19.88
C ARG A 385 4.86 -12.39 19.24
N VAL A 386 5.66 -12.14 18.21
CA VAL A 386 6.45 -13.14 17.49
C VAL A 386 7.93 -12.84 17.71
N ARG A 387 8.72 -13.87 18.00
CA ARG A 387 10.17 -13.76 18.15
C ARG A 387 10.87 -13.91 16.80
N GLY A 388 11.93 -13.13 16.61
CA GLY A 388 12.89 -13.27 15.53
C GLY A 388 12.62 -12.38 14.33
N ALA A 389 13.71 -11.77 13.85
CA ALA A 389 13.90 -11.23 12.52
C ALA A 389 15.29 -11.67 12.01
N TRP A 390 15.54 -11.64 10.71
CA TRP A 390 16.83 -12.08 10.14
C TRP A 390 18.03 -11.28 10.67
N TRP A 391 17.82 -10.04 11.12
CA TRP A 391 18.85 -9.20 11.75
C TRP A 391 18.94 -9.34 13.27
N ASP A 392 17.90 -9.86 13.93
CA ASP A 392 17.84 -10.04 15.38
C ASP A 392 16.95 -11.25 15.73
N PRO A 393 17.54 -12.45 15.87
CA PRO A 393 16.80 -13.67 16.20
C PRO A 393 16.07 -13.63 17.55
N ASN A 394 16.46 -12.74 18.45
CA ASN A 394 15.85 -12.58 19.77
C ASN A 394 14.91 -11.37 19.84
N GLY A 395 14.88 -10.54 18.79
CA GLY A 395 13.97 -9.40 18.70
C GLY A 395 12.52 -9.86 18.71
N GLN A 396 11.63 -8.99 19.18
CA GLN A 396 10.19 -9.23 19.18
C GLN A 396 9.54 -8.34 18.15
N ARG A 397 8.57 -8.89 17.43
CA ARG A 397 7.76 -8.16 16.46
C ARG A 397 6.29 -8.45 16.66
N THR A 398 5.45 -7.55 16.18
CA THR A 398 4.01 -7.77 16.17
C THR A 398 3.35 -7.01 15.02
N TRP A 399 2.10 -7.37 14.77
CA TRP A 399 1.21 -6.80 13.77
C TRP A 399 -0.20 -6.78 14.34
N GLY A 400 -0.93 -5.71 14.13
CA GLY A 400 -2.35 -5.63 14.41
C GLY A 400 -2.95 -4.28 14.06
N ARG A 401 -4.24 -4.13 14.32
CA ARG A 401 -4.96 -2.86 14.15
C ARG A 401 -5.41 -2.31 15.49
N ALA A 402 -5.68 -1.02 15.53
CA ALA A 402 -6.33 -0.39 16.67
C ALA A 402 -7.38 0.61 16.20
N PHE A 403 -8.48 0.67 16.95
CA PHE A 403 -9.44 1.76 16.91
C PHE A 403 -9.04 2.80 17.96
N ILE A 404 -9.11 4.08 17.59
CA ILE A 404 -8.50 5.17 18.35
C ILE A 404 -9.50 6.32 18.41
N LYS A 405 -9.78 6.83 19.61
CA LYS A 405 -10.47 8.12 19.77
C LYS A 405 -9.44 9.23 19.87
N TRP A 406 -9.62 10.27 19.05
CA TRP A 406 -8.72 11.40 18.96
C TRP A 406 -9.36 12.65 19.56
N SER A 407 -8.55 13.42 20.26
CA SER A 407 -8.95 14.70 20.86
C SER A 407 -7.81 15.69 20.76
N GLY A 408 -8.12 16.98 20.72
CA GLY A 408 -7.13 18.04 20.61
C GLY A 408 -7.64 19.17 19.74
N GLN A 409 -6.77 19.68 18.87
CA GLN A 409 -7.12 20.80 18.00
C GLN A 409 -6.42 20.74 16.65
N ILE A 410 -7.07 21.29 15.65
CA ILE A 410 -6.51 21.60 14.35
C ILE A 410 -6.64 23.11 14.16
N ARG A 411 -5.55 23.79 13.81
CA ARG A 411 -5.58 25.20 13.41
C ARG A 411 -5.60 25.26 11.89
N PHE A 412 -6.47 26.09 11.34
CA PHE A 412 -6.58 26.33 9.91
C PHE A 412 -6.79 27.83 9.68
N ASN A 413 -5.81 28.48 9.06
CA ASN A 413 -5.70 29.93 9.01
C ASN A 413 -5.83 30.52 10.43
N GLU A 414 -6.79 31.42 10.65
CA GLU A 414 -7.09 32.02 11.95
C GLU A 414 -8.11 31.22 12.79
N LYS A 415 -8.65 30.11 12.24
CA LYS A 415 -9.66 29.29 12.91
C LYS A 415 -9.02 28.15 13.69
N THR A 416 -9.62 27.81 14.83
CA THR A 416 -9.29 26.61 15.60
C THR A 416 -10.48 25.66 15.59
N ILE A 417 -10.28 24.47 15.03
CA ILE A 417 -11.22 23.35 15.08
C ILE A 417 -10.87 22.54 16.33
N ARG A 418 -11.78 22.53 17.30
CA ARG A 418 -11.66 21.67 18.48
C ARG A 418 -12.12 20.27 18.10
N VAL A 419 -11.28 19.28 18.38
CA VAL A 419 -11.55 17.88 18.04
C VAL A 419 -11.95 17.15 19.31
N GLU A 420 -13.17 16.62 19.31
CA GLU A 420 -13.74 15.84 20.41
C GLU A 420 -14.17 14.47 19.88
N ASP A 421 -13.45 13.42 20.27
CA ASP A 421 -13.81 12.02 19.97
C ASP A 421 -13.82 11.61 18.48
N ALA A 422 -13.06 12.29 17.62
CA ALA A 422 -12.83 11.84 16.23
C ALA A 422 -12.34 10.39 16.20
N ILE A 423 -12.92 9.57 15.33
CA ILE A 423 -12.65 8.13 15.27
C ILE A 423 -11.52 7.84 14.31
N GLY A 424 -10.57 7.00 14.70
CA GLY A 424 -9.49 6.56 13.83
C GLY A 424 -9.33 5.06 13.82
N ILE A 425 -8.81 4.55 12.71
CA ILE A 425 -8.36 3.18 12.56
C ILE A 425 -6.95 3.18 11.98
N GLY A 426 -6.09 2.33 12.53
CA GLY A 426 -4.75 2.15 11.99
C GLY A 426 -4.31 0.71 11.98
N GLU A 427 -3.40 0.39 11.07
CA GLU A 427 -2.62 -0.82 11.02
C GLU A 427 -1.18 -0.53 11.40
N PHE A 428 -0.65 -1.39 12.25
CA PHE A 428 0.61 -1.16 12.92
C PHE A 428 1.43 -2.43 12.89
N THR A 429 2.70 -2.27 12.51
CA THR A 429 3.72 -3.25 12.85
C THR A 429 4.71 -2.63 13.80
N ARG A 430 5.22 -3.42 14.73
CA ARG A 430 6.17 -2.95 15.76
C ARG A 430 7.34 -3.90 15.87
N PHE A 431 8.52 -3.35 16.14
CA PHE A 431 9.73 -4.13 16.41
C PHE A 431 10.43 -3.65 17.67
N LYS A 432 10.69 -4.57 18.59
CA LYS A 432 11.49 -4.35 19.79
C LYS A 432 12.73 -5.23 19.70
N GLY A 433 13.87 -4.63 19.38
CA GLY A 433 15.14 -5.32 19.34
C GLY A 433 15.53 -5.87 20.71
N SER A 434 16.21 -7.00 20.72
CA SER A 434 16.79 -7.63 21.92
C SER A 434 17.98 -6.84 22.49
N GLY A 435 18.45 -5.85 21.74
CA GLY A 435 19.70 -5.14 21.97
C GLY A 435 20.92 -5.93 21.53
N VAL A 436 20.76 -7.17 21.06
CA VAL A 436 21.86 -8.03 20.58
C VAL A 436 22.05 -7.84 19.08
N PHE A 437 23.28 -7.57 18.67
CA PHE A 437 23.64 -7.38 17.27
C PHE A 437 25.00 -8.02 16.93
N THR A 438 25.30 -8.15 15.65
CA THR A 438 26.62 -8.55 15.15
C THR A 438 27.16 -7.49 14.21
N ALA A 439 28.46 -7.24 14.26
CA ALA A 439 29.13 -6.26 13.41
C ALA A 439 30.58 -6.64 13.14
N ARG A 440 31.17 -5.98 12.14
CA ARG A 440 32.61 -5.95 11.90
C ARG A 440 33.12 -4.54 12.17
N GLY A 441 34.32 -4.46 12.70
CA GLY A 441 34.94 -3.19 13.03
C GLY A 441 36.42 -3.32 13.35
N THR A 442 37.00 -2.17 13.65
CA THR A 442 38.39 -2.03 14.05
C THR A 442 38.43 -1.54 15.48
N ILE A 443 39.23 -2.22 16.30
CA ILE A 443 39.55 -1.77 17.65
C ILE A 443 40.45 -0.54 17.55
N ARG A 444 40.08 0.52 18.26
CA ARG A 444 40.82 1.78 18.32
C ARG A 444 41.14 2.15 19.75
N TYR A 445 42.38 2.55 19.99
CA TYR A 445 42.71 3.26 21.22
C TYR A 445 42.23 4.71 21.12
N ILE A 446 41.47 5.17 22.11
CA ILE A 446 40.90 6.51 22.18
C ILE A 446 41.55 7.25 23.36
N PRO A 447 42.35 8.30 23.12
CA PRO A 447 43.07 9.02 24.17
C PRO A 447 42.17 10.09 24.83
N LEU A 448 41.03 9.68 25.38
CA LEU A 448 40.13 10.54 26.17
C LEU A 448 40.01 9.98 27.59
N GLU A 449 39.91 10.85 28.60
CA GLU A 449 39.67 10.48 30.01
C GLU A 449 40.60 9.36 30.53
N GLY A 450 41.92 9.48 30.31
CA GLY A 450 42.89 8.46 30.74
C GLY A 450 43.07 7.29 29.77
N GLY A 451 42.31 7.26 28.67
CA GLY A 451 42.53 6.35 27.54
C GLY A 451 41.77 5.03 27.65
N PHE A 452 41.10 4.64 26.57
CA PHE A 452 40.35 3.39 26.52
C PHE A 452 40.32 2.79 25.11
N TYR A 453 39.90 1.53 24.98
CA TYR A 453 39.72 0.88 23.69
C TYR A 453 38.24 0.90 23.28
N GLY A 454 37.96 1.49 22.13
CA GLY A 454 36.66 1.48 21.47
C GLY A 454 36.65 0.58 20.24
N ILE A 455 35.46 0.31 19.69
CA ILE A 455 35.29 -0.34 18.39
C ILE A 455 34.63 0.64 17.44
N ILE A 456 35.26 0.90 16.29
CA ILE A 456 34.65 1.63 15.18
C ILE A 456 34.26 0.61 14.11
N THR A 457 32.98 0.50 13.83
CA THR A 457 32.47 -0.43 12.81
C THR A 457 32.70 0.06 11.39
N ASP A 458 32.54 -0.84 10.43
CA ASP A 458 32.77 -0.56 9.00
C ASP A 458 31.84 0.52 8.44
N ASP A 459 30.67 0.69 9.06
CA ASP A 459 29.69 1.75 8.79
C ASP A 459 29.93 3.03 9.62
N GLY A 460 31.06 3.11 10.35
CA GLY A 460 31.48 4.30 11.10
C GLY A 460 30.85 4.45 12.49
N LYS A 461 30.02 3.52 12.96
CA LYS A 461 29.46 3.58 14.32
C LYS A 461 30.53 3.30 15.37
N LYS A 462 30.41 3.99 16.50
CA LYS A 462 31.34 3.90 17.63
C LYS A 462 30.68 3.14 18.77
N TYR A 463 31.33 2.10 19.26
CA TYR A 463 30.88 1.32 20.41
C TYR A 463 31.94 1.29 21.49
N LEU A 464 31.51 1.45 22.73
CA LEU A 464 32.33 1.39 23.94
C LEU A 464 32.15 0.00 24.59
N PRO A 465 33.10 -0.93 24.41
CA PRO A 465 33.00 -2.26 25.01
C PRO A 465 33.34 -2.23 26.50
N LEU A 466 32.34 -2.52 27.34
CA LEU A 466 32.48 -2.55 28.80
C LEU A 466 33.30 -3.76 29.31
N ASN A 467 33.49 -4.78 28.47
CA ASN A 467 34.16 -6.03 28.82
C ASN A 467 35.12 -6.51 27.71
N LEU A 468 35.84 -5.59 27.03
CA LEU A 468 36.80 -5.97 25.99
C LEU A 468 37.91 -6.87 26.55
N PRO A 469 38.03 -8.13 26.10
CA PRO A 469 39.06 -9.03 26.60
C PRO A 469 40.45 -8.50 26.26
N GLU A 470 41.40 -8.66 27.18
CA GLU A 470 42.74 -8.07 27.09
C GLU A 470 43.49 -8.45 25.80
N ARG A 471 43.39 -9.71 25.37
CA ARG A 471 43.95 -10.20 24.09
C ARG A 471 43.46 -9.48 22.82
N TYR A 472 42.41 -8.67 22.93
CA TYR A 472 41.89 -7.84 21.83
C TYR A 472 42.22 -6.36 22.00
N ARG A 473 42.85 -5.93 23.10
CA ARG A 473 43.26 -4.52 23.35
C ARG A 473 44.50 -4.14 22.54
N HIS A 474 44.40 -4.27 21.22
CA HIS A 474 45.42 -3.88 20.28
C HIS A 474 44.81 -2.88 19.30
N ASP A 475 45.43 -1.70 19.21
CA ASP A 475 44.98 -0.71 18.24
C ASP A 475 45.07 -1.29 16.82
N ARG A 476 44.13 -0.89 15.97
CA ARG A 476 43.99 -1.33 14.57
C ARG A 476 43.57 -2.79 14.40
N LEU A 477 43.24 -3.52 15.46
CA LEU A 477 42.83 -4.92 15.34
C LEU A 477 41.45 -5.06 14.69
N ARG A 478 41.39 -5.79 13.59
CA ARG A 478 40.14 -6.08 12.87
C ARG A 478 39.38 -7.22 13.55
N VAL A 479 38.11 -6.97 13.86
CA VAL A 479 37.28 -7.93 14.60
C VAL A 479 35.89 -8.07 14.00
N TRP A 480 35.36 -9.29 14.08
CA TRP A 480 33.92 -9.54 14.07
C TRP A 480 33.47 -9.75 15.51
N PHE A 481 32.34 -9.17 15.89
CA PHE A 481 31.79 -9.32 17.23
C PHE A 481 30.27 -9.45 17.23
N LYS A 482 29.78 -10.14 18.25
CA LYS A 482 28.38 -10.18 18.69
C LYS A 482 28.34 -9.46 20.04
N ALA A 483 27.47 -8.47 20.18
CA ALA A 483 27.37 -7.68 21.40
C ALA A 483 25.93 -7.36 21.76
N LYS A 484 25.70 -6.95 23.02
CA LYS A 484 24.44 -6.44 23.54
C LYS A 484 24.59 -4.97 23.92
N LEU A 485 23.72 -4.12 23.41
CA LEU A 485 23.61 -2.71 23.83
C LEU A 485 23.24 -2.62 25.31
N ARG A 486 23.97 -1.78 26.05
CA ARG A 486 23.75 -1.51 27.47
C ARG A 486 23.23 -0.08 27.62
N ARG A 487 21.92 0.09 27.36
CA ARG A 487 21.26 1.41 27.29
C ARG A 487 21.14 2.16 28.63
N ASN A 488 21.30 1.46 29.76
CA ASN A 488 21.14 2.03 31.11
C ASN A 488 22.49 2.12 31.84
N VAL A 489 23.58 2.33 31.11
CA VAL A 489 24.91 2.49 31.70
C VAL A 489 25.40 3.88 31.37
N THR A 490 25.64 4.68 32.43
CA THR A 490 26.33 5.95 32.30
C THR A 490 27.84 5.68 32.28
N THR A 491 28.53 6.25 31.30
CA THR A 491 29.99 6.12 31.17
C THR A 491 30.63 7.49 31.28
N ILE A 492 31.79 7.56 31.94
CA ILE A 492 32.59 8.80 31.99
C ILE A 492 33.12 9.16 30.59
N TYR A 493 33.33 8.15 29.76
CA TYR A 493 33.73 8.30 28.38
C TYR A 493 32.50 8.77 27.58
N MET A 494 32.45 10.05 27.22
CA MET A 494 31.42 10.65 26.35
C MET A 494 31.59 10.22 24.87
N TRP A 495 31.81 8.93 24.64
CA TRP A 495 32.18 8.39 23.34
C TRP A 495 31.60 7.00 23.11
N GLY A 496 30.89 6.84 22.00
CA GLY A 496 30.33 5.57 21.54
C GLY A 496 29.16 5.04 22.39
N GLU A 497 28.43 4.07 21.85
CA GLU A 497 27.35 3.41 22.59
C GLU A 497 27.91 2.28 23.47
N PRO A 498 27.59 2.22 24.78
CA PRO A 498 28.05 1.15 25.66
C PRO A 498 27.53 -0.23 25.23
N ILE A 499 28.45 -1.18 25.09
CA ILE A 499 28.14 -2.56 24.73
C ILE A 499 28.79 -3.57 25.65
N GLU A 500 28.13 -4.71 25.78
CA GLU A 500 28.70 -5.93 26.34
C GLU A 500 28.99 -6.90 25.19
N ILE A 501 30.25 -7.26 25.01
CA ILE A 501 30.68 -8.24 24.02
C ILE A 501 30.26 -9.63 24.50
N LEU A 502 29.44 -10.30 23.68
CA LEU A 502 29.00 -11.69 23.89
C LEU A 502 29.91 -12.69 23.17
N LYS A 503 30.49 -12.28 22.03
CA LYS A 503 31.45 -13.06 21.25
C LYS A 503 32.31 -12.11 20.42
N ILE A 504 33.61 -12.36 20.34
CA ILE A 504 34.52 -11.58 19.51
C ILE A 504 35.56 -12.51 18.86
N LYS A 505 35.92 -12.21 17.61
CA LYS A 505 36.92 -12.94 16.86
C LYS A 505 37.74 -11.96 16.04
N ARG A 506 39.06 -12.18 15.96
CA ARG A 506 39.91 -11.51 14.97
C ARG A 506 39.49 -11.98 13.58
N ILE A 507 39.45 -11.06 12.63
CA ILE A 507 39.25 -11.38 11.22
C ILE A 507 40.49 -10.93 10.43
N LYS A 508 40.89 -11.71 9.43
CA LYS A 508 41.95 -11.32 8.50
C LYS A 508 41.35 -10.40 7.43
N GLU A 509 42.11 -9.43 6.96
CA GLU A 509 41.78 -8.75 5.71
C GLU A 509 41.84 -9.79 4.59
N GLY A 510 40.76 -9.89 3.80
CA GLY A 510 40.86 -10.48 2.47
C GLY A 510 41.46 -9.42 1.57
N PHE A 511 42.55 -9.76 0.89
CA PHE A 511 43.08 -8.96 -0.23
C PHE A 511 42.07 -8.89 -1.37
#